data_AF-A0A6N6LIG1-F1
#
_entry.id   AF-A0A6N6LIG1-F1
#
_cell.length_a   1.000
_cell.length_b   1.000
_cell.length_c   1.000
_cell.angle_alpha   90.00
_cell.angle_beta   90.00
_cell.angle_gamma   90.00
#
_symmetry.space_group_name_H-M   'P 1'
#
loop_
_entity.id
_entity.type
_entity.pdbx_description
1 polymer ?
#
loop_
_entity_poly.entity_id
_entity_poly.type
_entity_poly.pdbx_seq_one_letter_code
_entity_poly.pdbx_strand_id
1 'polypeptide(L)' 'MGFRINTNVAALTAQANSTKNSRSLDQSLERLSSGLRINSAADDASGMAIADNLRQQASTLGQAINNANDALSV' A
#
# COMPACT_ATOMS: atom_id res chain seq x y z
N MET A 1 -26.43 8.83 -36.05
CA MET A 1 -25.46 8.17 -35.15
C MET A 1 -25.44 6.69 -35.47
N GLY A 2 -24.64 6.31 -36.48
CA GLY A 2 -24.66 4.96 -37.06
C GLY A 2 -23.93 3.93 -36.19
N PHE A 3 -24.50 2.73 -36.11
CA PHE A 3 -23.83 1.55 -35.57
C PHE A 3 -22.51 1.33 -36.33
N ARG A 4 -21.37 1.64 -35.70
CA ARG A 4 -20.06 1.33 -36.25
C ARG A 4 -19.84 -0.18 -36.09
N ILE A 5 -19.91 -0.91 -37.20
CA ILE A 5 -19.75 -2.38 -37.24
C ILE A 5 -18.34 -2.82 -36.80
N ASN A 6 -17.32 -2.00 -37.06
CA ASN A 6 -15.92 -2.34 -36.79
C ASN A 6 -15.40 -1.94 -35.39
N THR A 7 -16.16 -1.17 -34.61
CA THR A 7 -15.72 -0.73 -33.28
C THR A 7 -16.85 -0.86 -32.28
N ASN A 8 -16.80 -1.93 -31.49
CA ASN A 8 -17.77 -2.19 -30.44
C ASN A 8 -17.42 -1.35 -29.19
N VAL A 9 -18.03 -0.18 -29.07
CA VAL A 9 -17.83 0.74 -27.93
C VAL A 9 -18.26 0.11 -26.61
N ALA A 10 -19.29 -0.73 -26.60
CA ALA A 10 -19.73 -1.43 -25.39
C ALA A 10 -18.67 -2.43 -24.90
N ALA A 11 -18.05 -3.18 -25.82
CA ALA A 11 -16.94 -4.08 -25.49
C ALA A 11 -15.70 -3.33 -24.99
N LEU A 12 -15.37 -2.17 -25.58
CA LEU A 12 -14.27 -1.32 -25.12
C LEU A 12 -14.51 -0.79 -23.70
N THR A 13 -15.73 -0.33 -23.41
CA THR A 13 -16.10 0.12 -22.06
C THR A 13 -16.09 -1.03 -21.06
N ALA A 14 -16.58 -2.21 -21.44
CA ALA A 14 -16.52 -3.42 -20.61
C ALA A 14 -15.06 -3.81 -20.31
N GLN A 15 -14.18 -3.76 -21.31
CA GLN A 15 -12.75 -4.05 -21.15
C GLN A 15 -12.06 -3.03 -20.23
N ALA A 16 -12.37 -1.74 -20.39
CA ALA A 16 -11.83 -0.69 -19.52
C ALA A 16 -12.28 -0.87 -18.06
N ASN A 17 -13.56 -1.18 -17.84
CA ASN A 17 -14.09 -1.47 -16.50
C ASN A 17 -13.50 -2.75 -15.91
N SER A 18 -13.37 -3.82 -16.71
CA SER A 18 -12.73 -5.06 -16.29
C SER A 18 -11.27 -4.82 -15.88
N THR A 19 -10.51 -4.07 -16.68
CA THR A 19 -9.12 -3.72 -16.37
C THR A 19 -9.02 -2.93 -15.06
N LYS A 20 -9.93 -1.98 -14.82
CA LYS A 20 -9.99 -1.22 -13.56
C LYS A 20 -10.30 -2.14 -12.36
N ASN A 21 -11.25 -3.06 -12.53
CA ASN A 21 -11.62 -4.01 -11.48
C ASN A 21 -10.47 -4.98 -11.17
N SER A 22 -9.77 -5.50 -12.18
CA SER A 22 -8.59 -6.35 -11.99
C SER A 22 -7.51 -5.63 -11.19
N ARG A 23 -7.18 -4.37 -11.52
CA ARG A 23 -6.19 -3.58 -10.76
C ARG A 23 -6.61 -3.38 -9.30
N SER A 24 -7.90 -3.11 -9.05
CA SER A 24 -8.42 -2.96 -7.68
C SER A 24 -8.38 -4.29 -6.89
N LEU A 25 -8.62 -5.42 -7.57
CA LEU A 25 -8.51 -6.74 -6.98
C LEU A 25 -7.05 -7.06 -6.63
N ASP A 26 -6.12 -6.80 -7.55
CA ASP A 26 -4.67 -7.01 -7.33
C ASP A 26 -4.19 -6.22 -6.11
N GLN A 27 -4.56 -4.94 -5.99
CA GLN A 27 -4.22 -4.12 -4.83
C GLN A 27 -4.84 -4.66 -3.53
N SER A 28 -6.06 -5.18 -3.59
CA SER A 28 -6.73 -5.78 -2.42
C SER A 28 -6.04 -7.06 -1.97
N LEU A 29 -5.62 -7.90 -2.93
CA LEU A 29 -4.84 -9.11 -2.67
C LEU A 29 -3.45 -8.77 -2.12
N GLU A 30 -2.82 -7.72 -2.61
CA GLU A 30 -1.52 -7.25 -2.11
C GLU A 30 -1.60 -6.82 -0.64
N ARG A 31 -2.63 -6.05 -0.27
CA ARG A 31 -2.91 -5.67 1.12
C ARG A 31 -3.27 -6.85 2.01
N LEU A 32 -4.04 -7.81 1.48
CA LEU A 32 -4.38 -9.03 2.21
C LEU A 32 -3.14 -9.89 2.47
N SER A 33 -2.27 -10.05 1.47
CA SER A 33 -1.06 -10.87 1.57
C SER A 33 0.00 -10.24 2.49
N SER A 34 0.15 -8.92 2.47
CA SER A 34 1.09 -8.21 3.35
C SER A 34 0.55 -8.02 4.75
N GLY A 35 -0.77 -8.00 4.92
CA GLY A 35 -1.44 -7.59 6.16
C GLY A 35 -1.27 -6.10 6.46
N LEU A 36 -0.64 -5.34 5.57
CA LEU A 36 -0.36 -3.91 5.73
C LEU A 36 -1.32 -3.10 4.86
N ARG A 37 -1.91 -2.06 5.44
CA ARG A 37 -2.82 -1.17 4.70
C ARG A 37 -2.08 -0.31 3.67
N ILE A 38 -0.83 0.07 3.98
CA ILE A 38 0.04 0.89 3.13
C ILE A 38 1.24 0.02 2.77
N ASN A 39 1.27 -0.46 1.53
CA ASN A 39 2.32 -1.37 1.05
C ASN A 39 3.37 -0.64 0.18
N SER A 40 3.03 0.52 -0.36
CA SER A 40 3.91 1.34 -1.21
C SER A 40 3.74 2.84 -0.92
N ALA A 41 4.82 3.62 -1.08
CA ALA A 41 4.78 5.08 -0.97
C ALA A 41 3.85 5.72 -2.03
N ALA A 42 3.57 4.99 -3.11
CA ALA A 42 2.62 5.40 -4.13
C ALA A 42 1.16 5.36 -3.65
N ASP A 43 0.84 4.51 -2.66
CA ASP A 43 -0.51 4.37 -2.11
C ASP A 43 -0.83 5.52 -1.12
N ASP A 44 0.12 5.88 -0.26
CA ASP A 44 0.02 7.02 0.67
C ASP A 44 1.42 7.44 1.15
N ALA A 45 2.02 8.41 0.47
CA ALA A 45 3.36 8.90 0.80
C ALA A 45 3.42 9.50 2.21
N SER A 46 2.39 10.22 2.64
CA SER A 46 2.31 10.81 3.98
C SER A 46 2.15 9.76 5.07
N GLY A 47 1.25 8.79 4.87
CA GLY A 47 1.01 7.69 5.80
C GLY A 47 2.22 6.79 5.93
N MET A 48 2.93 6.50 4.83
CA MET A 48 4.19 5.77 4.85
C MET A 48 5.28 6.55 5.61
N ALA A 49 5.44 7.85 5.35
CA ALA A 49 6.43 8.66 6.07
C ALA A 49 6.17 8.69 7.59
N ILE A 50 4.90 8.79 8.01
CA ILE A 50 4.55 8.72 9.44
C ILE A 50 4.84 7.34 10.00
N ALA A 51 4.46 6.27 9.30
CA ALA A 51 4.71 4.90 9.72
C ALA A 51 6.22 4.63 9.88
N ASP A 52 7.05 5.11 8.95
CA ASP A 52 8.50 4.99 9.03
C ASP A 52 9.09 5.79 10.19
N ASN A 53 8.61 7.01 10.41
CA ASN A 53 9.03 7.81 11.57
C ASN A 53 8.66 7.14 12.89
N LEU A 54 7.47 6.56 13.01
CA LEU A 54 7.06 5.82 14.21
C LEU A 54 7.87 4.54 14.38
N ARG A 55 8.18 3.82 13.30
CA ARG A 55 9.04 2.63 13.33
C ARG A 55 10.45 2.96 13.79
N GLN A 56 11.02 4.07 13.31
CA GLN A 56 12.32 4.57 13.75
C GLN A 56 12.31 4.97 15.23
N GLN A 57 11.27 5.65 15.69
CA GLN A 57 11.10 5.99 17.11
C GLN A 57 11.02 4.73 17.98
N ALA A 58 10.22 3.74 17.58
CA ALA A 58 10.10 2.47 18.31
C ALA A 58 11.46 1.74 18.42
N SER A 59 12.22 1.68 17.33
CA SER A 59 13.57 1.09 17.34
C SER A 59 14.53 1.87 18.25
N THR A 60 14.50 3.20 18.18
CA THR A 60 15.34 4.07 19.03
C THR A 60 14.99 3.91 20.50
N LEU A 61 13.71 3.86 20.85
CA LEU A 61 13.25 3.62 22.21
C LEU A 61 13.67 2.25 22.72
N GLY A 62 13.58 1.19 21.90
CA GLY A 62 14.07 -0.13 22.25
C GLY A 62 15.56 -0.14 22.58
N GLN A 63 16.37 0.54 21.77
CA GLN A 63 17.80 0.69 22.06
C GLN A 63 18.05 1.52 23.32
N ALA A 64 17.31 2.60 23.52
CA ALA A 64 17.43 3.44 24.72
C ALA A 64 17.11 2.65 26.00
N ILE A 65 16.11 1.78 25.97
CA ILE A 65 15.78 0.88 27.09
C ILE A 65 16.93 -0.09 27.36
N ASN A 66 17.48 -0.73 26.32
CA ASN A 66 18.62 -1.63 26.49
C ASN A 66 19.83 -0.90 27.07
N ASN A 67 20.16 0.28 26.55
CA ASN A 67 21.26 1.10 27.07
C ASN A 67 21.03 1.50 28.54
N ALA A 68 19.78 1.80 28.94
CA ALA A 68 19.44 2.11 30.32
C ALA A 68 19.58 0.90 31.24
N ASN A 69 19.17 -0.30 30.78
CA ASN A 69 19.36 -1.55 31.51
C ASN A 69 20.85 -1.88 31.68
N ASP A 70 21.66 -1.69 30.63
CA ASP A 70 23.11 -1.88 30.69
C ASP A 70 23.75 -0.90 31.69
N ALA A 71 23.28 0.35 31.73
CA ALA A 71 23.75 1.36 32.68
C ALA A 71 23.33 1.06 34.14
N LEU A 72 22.21 0.35 34.35
CA LEU A 72 21.76 -0.09 35.67
C LEU A 72 22.50 -1.35 36.16
N SER A 73 23.03 -2.14 35.24
CA SER A 73 23.74 -3.39 35.54
C SER A 73 25.23 -3.20 35.84
N VAL A 74 25.74 -1.97 35.72
CA VAL A 74 27.11 -1.54 36.08
C VAL A 74 27.08 -0.83 37.43
#